data_AF-A3TS54-F1
#
_entry.id   AF-A3TS54-F1
#
_cell.length_a   1.000
_cell.length_b   1.000
_cell.length_c   1.000
_cell.angle_alpha   90.00
_cell.angle_beta   90.00
_cell.angle_gamma   90.00
#
_symmetry.space_group_name_H-M   'P 1'
#
loop_
_entity.id
_entity.type
_entity.pdbx_description
1 polymer ?
#
loop_
_entity_poly.entity_id
_entity_poly.type
_entity_poly.pdbx_seq_one_letter_code
_entity_poly.pdbx_strand_id
1 'polypeptide(L)'
;MNMLATRGARTVAVAAVSVAAVLSAAPSASAVTKLTPAQATAQLSAAGITWSSSGGCSNRNVSTCTSFDQINSSTISGIVTLKQASGCAINITGGTEVGHASGTYSHWNGYKVDITPYTCISNYITGTFAYAGVRSDGATMYKSGAGNVYARESNHWDILYYNCGGC
;
A
#
# COMPACT_ATOMS: atom_id res chain seq x y z
N MET A 1 58.51 44.57 59.39
CA MET A 1 58.91 45.32 58.18
C MET A 1 59.32 44.29 57.13
N ASN A 2 58.77 44.21 55.93
CA ASN A 2 58.08 45.18 55.09
C ASN A 2 57.10 44.45 54.14
N MET A 3 56.01 45.14 53.81
CA MET A 3 55.21 44.90 52.61
C MET A 3 56.09 44.92 51.35
N LEU A 4 55.70 44.22 50.27
CA LEU A 4 55.25 44.90 49.06
C LEU A 4 54.54 43.92 48.11
N ALA A 5 53.45 44.42 47.53
CA ALA A 5 52.52 43.76 46.63
C ALA A 5 53.08 43.63 45.21
N THR A 6 52.51 42.73 44.39
CA THR A 6 52.04 43.12 43.04
C THR A 6 51.06 42.11 42.44
N ARG A 7 50.14 42.67 41.67
CA ARG A 7 48.99 42.06 40.99
C ARG A 7 49.43 41.37 39.69
N GLY A 8 48.75 40.30 39.27
CA GLY A 8 48.95 39.69 37.95
C GLY A 8 47.80 38.78 37.51
N ALA A 9 46.94 39.32 36.65
CA ALA A 9 46.02 38.72 35.69
C ALA A 9 45.36 37.34 35.97
N ARG A 10 44.02 37.36 36.12
CA ARG A 10 43.15 36.19 35.91
C ARG A 10 42.93 36.00 34.41
N THR A 11 43.49 34.95 33.83
CA THR A 11 43.12 34.47 32.50
C THR A 11 41.95 33.49 32.65
N VAL A 12 40.75 33.91 32.25
CA VAL A 12 39.60 33.01 32.10
C VAL A 12 39.72 32.38 30.72
N ALA A 13 40.15 31.12 30.66
CA ALA A 13 40.10 30.33 29.43
C ALA A 13 38.64 29.96 29.16
N VAL A 14 38.04 30.57 28.14
CA VAL A 14 36.71 30.19 27.65
C VAL A 14 36.87 28.88 26.85
N ALA A 15 36.40 27.77 27.42
CA ALA A 15 36.31 26.51 26.70
C ALA A 15 35.22 26.64 25.61
N ALA A 16 35.63 26.62 24.34
CA ALA A 16 34.69 26.56 23.22
C ALA A 16 34.08 25.16 23.17
N VAL A 17 32.82 25.02 23.60
CA VAL A 17 32.03 23.80 23.36
C VAL A 17 31.51 23.87 21.93
N SER A 18 32.18 23.16 21.03
CA SER A 18 31.68 22.94 19.67
C SER A 18 30.50 21.98 19.71
N VAL A 19 29.29 22.51 19.59
CA VAL A 19 28.06 21.73 19.40
C VAL A 19 28.06 21.23 17.96
N ALA A 20 28.43 19.96 17.77
CA ALA A 20 28.25 19.28 16.49
C ALA A 20 26.75 19.08 16.26
N ALA A 21 26.18 19.82 15.30
CA ALA A 21 24.81 19.62 14.86
C ALA A 21 24.70 18.25 14.17
N VAL A 22 24.08 17.28 14.84
CA VAL A 22 23.65 16.03 14.23
C VAL A 22 22.47 16.32 13.30
N LEU A 23 22.71 16.38 11.99
CA LEU A 23 21.64 16.39 11.00
C LEU A 23 20.99 15.00 11.00
N SER A 24 19.82 14.89 11.63
CA SER A 24 18.93 13.74 11.43
C SER A 24 18.38 13.80 10.01
N ALA A 25 18.86 12.93 9.13
CA ALA A 25 18.24 12.71 7.82
C ALA A 25 16.82 12.18 8.06
N ALA A 26 15.80 12.96 7.67
CA ALA A 26 14.43 12.48 7.64
C ALA A 26 14.37 11.27 6.69
N PRO A 27 13.70 10.16 7.07
CA PRO A 27 13.55 9.03 6.17
C PRO A 27 12.83 9.53 4.91
N SER A 28 13.45 9.38 3.75
CA SER A 28 12.79 9.61 2.47
C SER A 28 11.61 8.66 2.40
N ALA A 29 10.39 9.19 2.31
CA ALA A 29 9.24 8.38 1.98
C ALA A 29 9.52 7.73 0.62
N SER A 30 9.86 6.44 0.62
CA SER A 30 10.06 5.69 -0.62
C SER A 30 8.78 5.80 -1.43
N ALA A 31 8.86 6.49 -2.57
CA ALA A 31 7.73 6.62 -3.47
C ALA A 31 7.29 5.21 -3.91
N VAL A 32 5.98 4.94 -3.83
CA VAL A 32 5.45 3.64 -4.26
C VAL A 32 5.62 3.52 -5.77
N THR A 33 6.30 2.47 -6.23
CA THR A 33 6.54 2.22 -7.65
C THR A 33 5.21 1.97 -8.37
N LYS A 34 4.91 2.82 -9.35
CA LYS A 34 3.74 2.70 -10.23
C LYS A 34 4.07 1.87 -11.46
N LEU A 35 3.11 1.08 -11.92
CA LEU A 35 3.19 0.37 -13.19
C LEU A 35 2.42 1.13 -14.27
N THR A 36 2.89 1.01 -15.51
CA THR A 36 2.04 1.34 -16.66
C THR A 36 0.95 0.28 -16.80
N PRO A 37 -0.19 0.60 -17.46
CA PRO A 37 -1.23 -0.38 -17.72
C PRO A 37 -0.71 -1.63 -18.44
N ALA A 38 0.20 -1.48 -19.40
CA ALA A 38 0.79 -2.60 -20.15
C ALA A 38 1.66 -3.51 -19.27
N GLN A 39 2.42 -2.93 -18.33
CA GLN A 39 3.21 -3.72 -17.36
C GLN A 39 2.29 -4.50 -16.42
N ALA A 40 1.23 -3.85 -15.92
CA ALA A 40 0.27 -4.49 -15.02
C ALA A 40 -0.43 -5.68 -15.71
N THR A 41 -0.99 -5.48 -16.91
CA THR A 41 -1.71 -6.55 -17.63
C THR A 41 -0.79 -7.68 -18.08
N ALA A 42 0.46 -7.40 -18.45
CA ALA A 42 1.45 -8.43 -18.74
C ALA A 42 1.72 -9.33 -17.51
N GLN A 43 1.88 -8.74 -16.33
CA GLN A 43 2.10 -9.52 -15.10
C GLN A 43 0.85 -10.32 -14.69
N LEU A 44 -0.34 -9.71 -14.78
CA LEU A 44 -1.60 -10.38 -14.46
C LEU A 44 -1.87 -11.57 -15.39
N SER A 45 -1.72 -11.37 -16.70
CA SER A 45 -1.92 -12.44 -17.70
C SER A 45 -0.90 -13.57 -17.53
N ALA A 46 0.37 -13.26 -17.27
CA ALA A 46 1.40 -14.26 -16.99
C ALA A 46 1.08 -15.11 -15.75
N ALA A 47 0.37 -14.55 -14.76
CA ALA A 47 -0.11 -15.26 -13.59
C ALA A 47 -1.47 -15.98 -13.79
N GLY A 48 -2.08 -15.89 -14.97
CA GLY A 48 -3.40 -16.46 -15.25
C GLY A 48 -4.53 -15.75 -14.48
N ILE A 49 -4.38 -14.45 -14.23
CA ILE A 49 -5.42 -13.57 -13.68
C ILE A 49 -6.12 -12.86 -14.83
N THR A 50 -7.46 -12.88 -14.83
CA THR A 50 -8.27 -12.17 -15.81
C THR A 50 -8.77 -10.85 -15.26
N TRP A 51 -9.31 -10.00 -16.13
CA TRP A 51 -10.04 -8.80 -15.74
C TRP A 51 -11.19 -8.54 -16.70
N SER A 52 -12.22 -7.85 -16.21
CA SER A 52 -13.40 -7.48 -16.97
C SER A 52 -13.84 -6.07 -16.60
N SER A 53 -14.37 -5.33 -17.56
CA SER A 53 -14.96 -4.00 -17.37
C SER A 53 -16.41 -4.02 -17.84
N SER A 54 -17.32 -3.52 -17.01
CA SER A 54 -18.74 -3.39 -17.38
C SER A 54 -18.96 -2.41 -18.53
N GLY A 55 -18.10 -1.39 -18.64
CA GLY A 55 -18.06 -0.43 -19.75
C GLY A 55 -17.23 -0.88 -20.96
N GLY A 56 -16.60 -2.06 -20.94
CA GLY A 56 -15.77 -2.55 -22.04
C GLY A 56 -14.53 -1.70 -22.32
N CYS A 57 -13.97 -1.05 -21.29
CA CYS A 57 -12.92 -0.03 -21.44
C CYS A 57 -11.85 -0.09 -20.34
N SER A 58 -10.71 0.53 -20.61
CA SER A 58 -9.63 0.77 -19.64
C SER A 58 -9.31 2.26 -19.58
N ASN A 59 -10.12 3.00 -18.81
CA ASN A 59 -9.96 4.43 -18.60
C ASN A 59 -10.24 4.78 -17.14
N ARG A 60 -9.19 5.19 -16.46
CA ARG A 60 -9.16 5.64 -15.06
C ARG A 60 -10.17 6.75 -14.73
N ASN A 61 -10.60 7.54 -15.71
CA ASN A 61 -11.54 8.66 -15.50
C ASN A 61 -13.00 8.29 -15.79
N VAL A 62 -13.32 7.01 -16.01
CA VAL A 62 -14.67 6.53 -16.32
C VAL A 62 -15.04 5.41 -15.35
N SER A 63 -16.09 5.60 -14.57
CA SER A 63 -16.45 4.72 -13.44
C SER A 63 -16.97 3.33 -13.83
N THR A 64 -17.25 3.10 -15.10
CA THR A 64 -17.62 1.76 -15.62
C THR A 64 -16.43 1.01 -16.22
N CYS A 65 -15.26 1.66 -16.34
CA CYS A 65 -14.05 1.00 -16.81
C CYS A 65 -13.37 0.22 -15.68
N THR A 66 -12.57 -0.76 -16.06
CA THR A 66 -11.56 -1.34 -15.16
C THR A 66 -10.22 -0.83 -15.64
N SER A 67 -9.55 0.00 -14.83
CA SER A 67 -8.28 0.61 -15.23
C SER A 67 -7.13 0.26 -14.30
N PHE A 68 -5.94 0.08 -14.88
CA PHE A 68 -4.69 -0.12 -14.14
C PHE A 68 -3.74 1.08 -14.21
N ASP A 69 -4.22 2.24 -14.65
CA ASP A 69 -3.41 3.45 -14.67
C ASP A 69 -3.05 3.90 -13.24
N GLN A 70 -1.78 4.22 -13.01
CA GLN A 70 -1.20 4.53 -11.69
C GLN A 70 -1.44 3.42 -10.64
N ILE A 71 -1.59 2.15 -11.04
CA ILE A 71 -1.63 1.04 -10.09
C ILE A 71 -0.26 0.86 -9.42
N ASN A 72 -0.24 0.52 -8.14
CA ASN A 72 1.01 0.20 -7.44
C ASN A 72 1.51 -1.18 -7.88
N SER A 73 2.82 -1.30 -8.08
CA SER A 73 3.48 -2.58 -8.29
C SER A 73 3.17 -3.59 -7.18
N SER A 74 3.17 -3.15 -5.91
CA SER A 74 2.82 -3.99 -4.76
C SER A 74 1.39 -4.54 -4.81
N THR A 75 0.45 -3.80 -5.40
CA THR A 75 -0.94 -4.25 -5.59
C THR A 75 -1.00 -5.38 -6.63
N ILE A 76 -0.30 -5.23 -7.76
CA ILE A 76 -0.24 -6.27 -8.79
C ILE A 76 0.49 -7.52 -8.28
N SER A 77 1.65 -7.34 -7.63
CA SER A 77 2.36 -8.48 -7.01
C SER A 77 1.51 -9.13 -5.92
N GLY A 78 0.79 -8.34 -5.12
CA GLY A 78 -0.09 -8.85 -4.07
C GLY A 78 -1.23 -9.73 -4.57
N ILE A 79 -1.92 -9.33 -5.64
CA ILE A 79 -2.99 -10.16 -6.23
C ILE A 79 -2.43 -11.41 -6.93
N VAL A 80 -1.21 -11.33 -7.48
CA VAL A 80 -0.47 -12.50 -7.98
C VAL A 80 -0.11 -13.46 -6.86
N THR A 81 0.37 -12.97 -5.71
CA THR A 81 0.63 -13.80 -4.53
C THR A 81 -0.65 -14.48 -4.05
N LEU A 82 -1.78 -13.75 -3.99
CA LEU A 82 -3.07 -14.33 -3.64
C LEU A 82 -3.49 -15.44 -4.63
N LYS A 83 -3.34 -15.21 -5.93
CA LYS A 83 -3.62 -16.20 -6.99
C LYS A 83 -2.82 -17.47 -6.78
N GLN A 84 -1.51 -17.35 -6.54
CA GLN A 84 -0.61 -18.47 -6.36
C GLN A 84 -0.89 -19.24 -5.06
N ALA A 85 -1.08 -18.53 -3.95
CA ALA A 85 -1.32 -19.14 -2.64
C ALA A 85 -2.68 -19.83 -2.54
N SER A 86 -3.70 -19.29 -3.21
CA SER A 86 -5.06 -19.89 -3.22
C SER A 86 -5.24 -20.96 -4.30
N GLY A 87 -4.49 -20.90 -5.40
CA GLY A 87 -4.75 -21.70 -6.60
C GLY A 87 -6.08 -21.38 -7.31
N CYS A 88 -6.83 -20.39 -6.84
CA CYS A 88 -8.19 -20.10 -7.33
C CYS A 88 -8.18 -19.30 -8.63
N ALA A 89 -9.27 -19.38 -9.41
CA ALA A 89 -9.53 -18.38 -10.45
C ALA A 89 -9.71 -16.99 -9.82
N ILE A 90 -9.16 -15.96 -10.46
CA ILE A 90 -9.31 -14.56 -10.05
C ILE A 90 -9.66 -13.75 -11.29
N ASN A 91 -10.74 -12.97 -11.19
CA ASN A 91 -11.16 -12.00 -12.19
C ASN A 91 -11.26 -10.62 -11.53
N ILE A 92 -10.44 -9.67 -11.98
CA ILE A 92 -10.46 -8.28 -11.50
C ILE A 92 -11.60 -7.52 -12.18
N THR A 93 -12.42 -6.84 -11.39
CA THR A 93 -13.61 -6.10 -11.85
C THR A 93 -13.50 -4.60 -11.61
N GLY A 94 -12.50 -4.16 -10.86
CA GLY A 94 -12.23 -2.77 -10.55
C GLY A 94 -10.76 -2.60 -10.21
N GLY A 95 -10.20 -1.48 -10.62
CA GLY A 95 -8.80 -1.16 -10.40
C GLY A 95 -8.67 0.23 -9.83
N THR A 96 -8.39 1.19 -10.69
CA THR A 96 -8.01 2.53 -10.29
C THR A 96 -8.98 3.62 -10.71
N GLU A 97 -10.02 3.26 -11.45
CA GLU A 97 -11.04 4.14 -11.97
C GLU A 97 -11.71 5.04 -10.91
N VAL A 98 -12.30 6.14 -11.35
CA VAL A 98 -13.16 7.00 -10.51
C VAL A 98 -14.43 6.27 -10.07
N GLY A 99 -15.09 6.76 -9.03
CA GLY A 99 -16.32 6.18 -8.48
C GLY A 99 -16.14 5.46 -7.14
N HIS A 100 -14.88 5.34 -6.68
CA HIS A 100 -14.51 4.77 -5.39
C HIS A 100 -14.30 5.82 -4.31
N ALA A 101 -14.33 5.40 -3.04
CA ALA A 101 -14.00 6.27 -1.91
C ALA A 101 -12.56 6.81 -2.01
N SER A 102 -12.37 8.09 -1.65
CA SER A 102 -11.07 8.75 -1.62
C SER A 102 -10.28 8.39 -0.35
N GLY A 103 -9.00 8.76 -0.34
CA GLY A 103 -8.09 8.55 0.80
C GLY A 103 -6.73 8.02 0.36
N THR A 104 -5.77 7.99 1.30
CA THR A 104 -4.40 7.54 1.02
C THR A 104 -4.36 6.14 0.43
N TYR A 105 -5.07 5.20 1.06
CA TYR A 105 -5.17 3.81 0.66
C TYR A 105 -6.46 3.55 -0.13
N SER A 106 -6.49 4.01 -1.38
CA SER A 106 -7.68 3.99 -2.26
C SER A 106 -7.39 3.36 -3.62
N HIS A 107 -8.46 3.08 -4.38
CA HIS A 107 -8.39 2.68 -5.79
C HIS A 107 -7.65 3.72 -6.62
N TRP A 108 -8.04 4.99 -6.46
CA TRP A 108 -7.37 6.11 -7.14
C TRP A 108 -5.88 6.19 -6.81
N ASN A 109 -5.45 5.81 -5.61
CA ASN A 109 -4.02 5.81 -5.29
C ASN A 109 -3.32 4.49 -5.61
N GLY A 110 -4.00 3.56 -6.29
CA GLY A 110 -3.44 2.32 -6.82
C GLY A 110 -3.22 1.21 -5.78
N TYR A 111 -3.81 1.35 -4.59
CA TYR A 111 -3.64 0.41 -3.48
C TYR A 111 -4.65 -0.72 -3.46
N LYS A 112 -5.71 -0.61 -4.27
CA LYS A 112 -6.86 -1.51 -4.21
C LYS A 112 -7.19 -2.10 -5.57
N VAL A 113 -7.76 -3.29 -5.56
CA VAL A 113 -8.42 -3.91 -6.71
C VAL A 113 -9.67 -4.62 -6.22
N ASP A 114 -10.70 -4.60 -7.05
CA ASP A 114 -11.91 -5.38 -6.83
C ASP A 114 -11.84 -6.69 -7.59
N ILE A 115 -12.25 -7.79 -6.97
CA ILE A 115 -12.34 -9.08 -7.67
C ILE A 115 -13.74 -9.69 -7.56
N THR A 116 -14.08 -10.46 -8.59
CA THR A 116 -15.28 -11.30 -8.57
C THR A 116 -15.22 -12.28 -7.40
N PRO A 117 -16.30 -12.42 -6.60
CA PRO A 117 -16.30 -13.24 -5.40
C PRO A 117 -16.60 -14.70 -5.73
N TYR A 118 -15.74 -15.31 -6.55
CA TYR A 118 -15.86 -16.73 -6.84
C TYR A 118 -15.80 -17.55 -5.55
N THR A 119 -16.51 -18.68 -5.53
CA THR A 119 -16.61 -19.54 -4.34
C THR A 119 -15.25 -19.98 -3.84
N CYS A 120 -14.33 -20.39 -4.74
CA CYS A 120 -12.98 -20.81 -4.37
C CYS A 120 -12.23 -19.73 -3.59
N ILE A 121 -12.11 -18.52 -4.17
CA ILE A 121 -11.32 -17.46 -3.55
C ILE A 121 -11.97 -16.93 -2.27
N SER A 122 -13.30 -16.89 -2.24
CA SER A 122 -14.05 -16.50 -1.04
C SER A 122 -13.79 -17.47 0.10
N ASN A 123 -13.88 -18.78 -0.15
CA ASN A 123 -13.60 -19.80 0.86
C ASN A 123 -12.15 -19.75 1.34
N TYR A 124 -11.21 -19.52 0.42
CA TYR A 124 -9.79 -19.36 0.78
C TYR A 124 -9.59 -18.17 1.73
N ILE A 125 -10.13 -16.99 1.37
CA ILE A 125 -10.01 -15.77 2.19
C ILE A 125 -10.64 -16.00 3.57
N THR A 126 -11.89 -16.46 3.64
CA THR A 126 -12.61 -16.60 4.91
C THR A 126 -12.09 -17.75 5.77
N GLY A 127 -11.50 -18.79 5.16
CA GLY A 127 -10.93 -19.94 5.87
C GLY A 127 -9.47 -19.77 6.28
N THR A 128 -8.72 -18.87 5.65
CA THR A 128 -7.27 -18.71 5.86
C THR A 128 -6.90 -17.43 6.58
N PHE A 129 -7.62 -16.33 6.33
CA PHE A 129 -7.27 -15.01 6.87
C PHE A 129 -8.03 -14.71 8.16
N ALA A 130 -7.40 -13.93 9.03
CA ALA A 130 -7.98 -13.57 10.32
C ALA A 130 -9.16 -12.62 10.12
N TYR A 131 -10.29 -12.90 10.78
CA TYR A 131 -11.41 -11.97 10.84
C TYR A 131 -10.98 -10.63 11.45
N ALA A 132 -11.32 -9.53 10.78
CA ALA A 132 -10.88 -8.19 11.12
C ALA A 132 -12.04 -7.22 11.42
N GLY A 133 -13.23 -7.76 11.73
CA GLY A 133 -14.41 -6.96 12.04
C GLY A 133 -15.26 -6.63 10.82
N VAL A 134 -16.17 -5.66 11.00
CA VAL A 134 -17.05 -5.14 9.96
C VAL A 134 -16.73 -3.67 9.75
N ARG A 135 -16.53 -3.26 8.49
CA ARG A 135 -16.31 -1.85 8.11
C ARG A 135 -17.61 -1.07 8.25
N SER A 136 -17.54 0.26 8.32
CA SER A 136 -18.71 1.14 8.54
C SER A 136 -19.82 1.02 7.50
N ASP A 137 -19.51 0.50 6.31
CA ASP A 137 -20.44 0.21 5.22
C ASP A 137 -21.06 -1.20 5.29
N GLY A 138 -20.76 -1.97 6.34
CA GLY A 138 -21.25 -3.33 6.53
C GLY A 138 -20.38 -4.42 5.89
N ALA A 139 -19.28 -4.06 5.21
CA ALA A 139 -18.39 -5.05 4.60
C ALA A 139 -17.64 -5.84 5.67
N THR A 140 -17.76 -7.17 5.64
CA THR A 140 -17.00 -8.03 6.55
C THR A 140 -15.54 -8.08 6.10
N MET A 141 -14.60 -7.81 7.01
CA MET A 141 -13.18 -7.72 6.68
C MET A 141 -12.40 -8.93 7.17
N TYR A 142 -11.40 -9.32 6.39
CA TYR A 142 -10.40 -10.33 6.72
C TYR A 142 -9.01 -9.75 6.50
N LYS A 143 -8.03 -10.18 7.28
CA LYS A 143 -6.64 -9.69 7.20
C LYS A 143 -5.69 -10.86 7.04
N SER A 144 -4.86 -10.81 6.00
CA SER A 144 -3.81 -11.82 5.79
C SER A 144 -2.67 -11.64 6.79
N GLY A 145 -1.82 -12.65 6.95
CA GLY A 145 -0.63 -12.57 7.80
C GLY A 145 0.35 -11.46 7.39
N ALA A 146 0.34 -11.06 6.10
CA ALA A 146 1.12 -9.94 5.59
C ALA A 146 0.46 -8.57 5.85
N GLY A 147 -0.75 -8.55 6.39
CA GLY A 147 -1.46 -7.34 6.78
C GLY A 147 -2.37 -6.71 5.73
N ASN A 148 -2.48 -7.30 4.53
CA ASN A 148 -3.44 -6.88 3.50
C ASN A 148 -4.88 -7.15 3.95
N VAL A 149 -5.82 -6.31 3.53
CA VAL A 149 -7.21 -6.34 4.01
C VAL A 149 -8.14 -6.71 2.85
N TYR A 150 -9.08 -7.61 3.13
CA TYR A 150 -10.03 -8.17 2.17
C TYR A 150 -11.42 -7.89 2.71
N ALA A 151 -12.11 -6.91 2.13
CA ALA A 151 -13.46 -6.52 2.52
C ALA A 151 -14.49 -7.19 1.59
N ARG A 152 -15.41 -7.96 2.17
CA ARG A 152 -16.51 -8.58 1.43
C ARG A 152 -17.64 -7.58 1.29
N GLU A 153 -17.72 -6.96 0.12
CA GLU A 153 -18.90 -6.20 -0.31
C GLU A 153 -19.91 -7.14 -0.98
N SER A 154 -21.12 -6.68 -1.28
CA SER A 154 -22.20 -7.58 -1.73
C SER A 154 -21.83 -8.38 -2.99
N ASN A 155 -21.30 -7.71 -4.02
CA ASN A 155 -21.05 -8.27 -5.34
C ASN A 155 -19.56 -8.42 -5.69
N HIS A 156 -18.64 -7.98 -4.83
CA HIS A 156 -17.19 -8.11 -5.05
C HIS A 156 -16.41 -8.25 -3.74
N TRP A 157 -15.13 -8.61 -3.85
CA TRP A 157 -14.15 -8.38 -2.81
C TRP A 157 -13.41 -7.10 -3.12
N ASP A 158 -13.41 -6.19 -2.17
CA ASP A 158 -12.59 -4.98 -2.19
C ASP A 158 -11.30 -5.25 -1.41
N ILE A 159 -10.16 -5.32 -2.11
CA ILE A 159 -8.90 -5.76 -1.53
C ILE A 159 -7.90 -4.62 -1.48
N LEU A 160 -7.42 -4.32 -0.27
CA LEU A 160 -6.38 -3.34 0.00
C LEU A 160 -5.02 -4.01 0.22
N TYR A 161 -4.04 -3.64 -0.60
CA TYR A 161 -2.66 -4.10 -0.53
C TYR A 161 -1.74 -3.03 0.06
N TYR A 162 -1.23 -3.27 1.27
CA TYR A 162 -0.15 -2.47 1.85
C TYR A 162 1.22 -2.93 1.36
N ASN A 163 1.33 -4.21 0.97
CA ASN A 163 2.52 -4.86 0.43
C ASN A 163 2.12 -6.00 -0.51
N CYS A 164 3.10 -6.68 -1.09
CA CYS A 164 2.87 -7.76 -2.04
C CYS A 164 2.57 -9.15 -1.43
N GLY A 165 2.40 -9.26 -0.11
CA GLY A 165 1.95 -10.50 0.52
C GLY A 165 3.03 -11.57 0.74
N GLY A 166 4.32 -11.22 0.70
CA GLY A 166 5.43 -12.17 0.84
C GLY A 166 6.24 -12.42 -0.43
N CYS A 167 6.13 -11.52 -1.41
CA CYS A 167 7.22 -11.27 -2.36
C CYS A 167 8.31 -10.41 -1.68
#